data_AF-A0A081K6W4-F1
#
_entry.id   AF-A0A081K6W4-F1
#
_cell.length_a   1.000
_cell.length_b   1.000
_cell.length_c   1.000
_cell.angle_alpha   90.00
_cell.angle_beta   90.00
_cell.angle_gamma   90.00
#
_symmetry.space_group_name_H-M   'P 1'
#
loop_
_entity.id
_entity.type
_entity.pdbx_description
1 polymer ?
#
loop_
_entity_poly.entity_id
_entity_poly.type
_entity_poly.pdbx_seq_one_letter_code
_entity_poly.pdbx_strand_id
1 'polypeptide(L)' 'MSKTFQPCARIISALNVEDEAIRAFYTSLINNQSVDEYINERHLHFCSRQIEGFFLSHVLALTELALELHVVR' A
#
# COMPACT_ATOMS: atom_id res chain seq x y z
N MET A 1 -8.25 10.38 -29.86
CA MET A 1 -9.19 10.40 -28.71
C MET A 1 -8.43 10.01 -27.46
N SER A 2 -7.87 11.01 -26.76
CA SER A 2 -7.22 10.83 -25.46
C SER A 2 -8.29 10.55 -24.41
N LYS A 3 -8.40 9.29 -23.96
CA LYS A 3 -9.17 8.96 -22.75
C LYS A 3 -8.47 9.67 -21.60
N THR A 4 -9.05 10.78 -21.13
CA THR A 4 -8.67 11.37 -19.85
C THR A 4 -9.11 10.38 -18.76
N PHE A 5 -8.22 9.44 -18.42
CA PHE A 5 -8.38 8.62 -17.22
C PHE A 5 -8.21 9.58 -16.05
N GLN A 6 -9.33 10.09 -15.56
CA GLN A 6 -9.34 10.87 -14.35
C GLN A 6 -9.03 9.86 -13.23
N PRO A 7 -7.95 10.04 -12.46
CA PRO A 7 -7.67 9.12 -11.37
C PRO A 7 -8.80 9.23 -10.35
N CYS A 8 -9.59 8.16 -10.23
CA CYS A 8 -10.57 8.06 -9.17
C CYS A 8 -9.82 7.82 -7.87
N ALA A 9 -9.77 8.86 -7.02
CA ALA A 9 -9.30 8.78 -5.65
C ALA A 9 -9.85 7.53 -4.96
N ARG A 10 -8.95 6.68 -4.44
CA ARG A 10 -9.35 5.46 -3.73
C ARG A 10 -9.36 5.72 -2.24
N ILE A 11 -10.52 5.63 -1.62
CA ILE A 11 -10.67 5.87 -0.18
C ILE A 11 -10.27 4.61 0.59
N ILE A 12 -9.31 4.79 1.50
CA ILE A 12 -8.84 3.77 2.44
C ILE A 12 -9.47 4.02 3.80
N SER A 13 -10.08 2.99 4.34
CA SER A 13 -10.84 2.98 5.59
C SER A 13 -10.50 1.73 6.39
N ALA A 14 -11.03 1.63 7.62
CA ALA A 14 -10.88 0.43 8.45
C ALA A 14 -11.34 -0.86 7.75
N LEU A 15 -12.25 -0.78 6.76
CA LEU A 15 -12.79 -1.95 6.06
C LEU A 15 -11.86 -2.53 4.99
N ASN A 16 -10.88 -1.76 4.51
CA ASN A 16 -10.05 -2.17 3.36
C ASN A 16 -8.56 -1.85 3.53
N VAL A 17 -8.14 -1.33 4.69
CA VAL A 17 -6.76 -0.92 4.94
C VAL A 17 -5.78 -2.09 4.89
N GLU A 18 -6.18 -3.26 5.40
CA GLU A 18 -5.36 -4.47 5.42
C GLU A 18 -5.14 -5.00 3.99
N ASP A 19 -6.22 -5.14 3.22
CA ASP A 19 -6.17 -5.57 1.83
C ASP A 19 -5.28 -4.65 0.98
N GLU A 20 -5.36 -3.33 1.22
CA GLU A 20 -4.55 -2.38 0.48
C GLU A 20 -3.07 -2.43 0.89
N ALA A 21 -2.78 -2.62 2.17
CA ALA A 21 -1.41 -2.79 2.65
C ALA A 21 -0.75 -4.02 2.02
N ILE A 22 -1.47 -5.13 1.91
CA ILE A 22 -1.00 -6.35 1.23
C ILE A 22 -0.69 -6.06 -0.25
N ARG A 23 -1.59 -5.35 -0.95
CA ARG A 23 -1.39 -4.98 -2.36
C ARG A 23 -0.19 -4.05 -2.53
N ALA A 24 -0.04 -3.06 -1.67
CA ALA A 24 1.08 -2.13 -1.69
C ALA A 24 2.40 -2.88 -1.47
N PHE A 25 2.45 -3.78 -0.49
CA PHE A 25 3.62 -4.62 -0.21
C PHE A 25 4.01 -5.49 -1.41
N TYR A 26 3.09 -6.25 -1.98
CA TYR A 26 3.39 -7.09 -3.16
C TYR A 26 3.81 -6.26 -4.37
N THR A 27 3.16 -5.12 -4.60
CA THR A 27 3.53 -4.22 -5.70
C THR A 27 4.95 -3.69 -5.50
N SER A 28 5.30 -3.33 -4.26
CA SER A 28 6.64 -2.86 -3.92
C SER A 28 7.70 -3.92 -4.22
N LEU A 29 7.44 -5.18 -3.86
CA LEU A 29 8.35 -6.30 -4.13
C LEU A 29 8.48 -6.62 -5.63
N ILE A 30 7.38 -6.65 -6.38
CA ILE A 30 7.39 -7.06 -7.79
C ILE A 30 7.96 -5.96 -8.68
N ASN A 31 7.61 -4.71 -8.40
CA ASN A 31 7.94 -3.57 -9.26
C ASN A 31 9.14 -2.76 -8.77
N ASN A 32 9.75 -3.13 -7.63
CA ASN A 32 10.78 -2.35 -6.95
C ASN A 32 10.34 -0.88 -6.74
N GLN A 33 9.07 -0.71 -6.40
CA GLN A 33 8.41 0.57 -6.20
C GLN A 33 8.34 0.87 -4.69
N SER A 34 8.50 2.13 -4.30
CA SER A 34 8.28 2.53 -2.92
C SER A 34 6.80 2.61 -2.56
N VAL A 35 6.49 2.47 -1.27
CA VAL A 35 5.11 2.60 -0.76
C VAL A 35 4.55 4.01 -1.02
N ASP A 36 5.40 5.04 -0.93
CA ASP A 36 5.00 6.42 -1.22
C ASP A 36 4.65 6.62 -2.70
N GLU A 37 5.43 6.06 -3.62
CA GLU A 37 5.09 6.06 -5.05
C GLU A 37 3.77 5.32 -5.29
N TYR A 38 3.54 4.19 -4.62
CA TYR A 38 2.28 3.45 -4.73
C TYR A 38 1.07 4.29 -4.27
N ILE A 39 1.18 4.96 -3.11
CA ILE A 39 0.14 5.84 -2.57
C ILE A 39 -0.22 6.94 -3.59
N ASN A 40 0.80 7.57 -4.18
CA ASN A 40 0.64 8.66 -5.12
C ASN A 40 0.04 8.19 -6.46
N GLU A 41 0.57 7.12 -7.05
CA GLU A 41 0.09 6.58 -8.33
C GLU A 41 -1.31 5.99 -8.25
N ARG A 42 -1.67 5.40 -7.12
CA ARG A 42 -3.02 4.85 -6.88
C ARG A 42 -3.99 5.89 -6.34
N HIS A 43 -3.53 7.12 -6.11
CA HIS A 43 -4.33 8.21 -5.55
C HIS A 43 -5.09 7.76 -4.28
N LEU A 44 -4.34 7.18 -3.33
CA LEU A 44 -4.92 6.72 -2.08
C LEU A 44 -5.25 7.90 -1.18
N HIS A 45 -6.47 7.91 -0.64
CA HIS A 45 -6.93 8.87 0.33
C HIS A 45 -7.38 8.16 1.59
N PHE A 46 -6.65 8.34 2.68
CA PHE A 46 -7.00 7.76 3.97
C PHE A 46 -8.13 8.56 4.62
N CYS A 47 -9.15 7.87 5.13
CA CYS A 47 -10.29 8.54 5.76
C CYS A 47 -9.93 9.20 7.11
N SER A 48 -8.78 8.86 7.69
CA SER A 48 -8.17 9.55 8.82
C SER A 48 -6.67 9.24 8.89
N ARG A 49 -5.91 10.07 9.63
CA ARG A 49 -4.49 9.81 9.93
C ARG A 49 -4.27 8.50 10.69
N GLN A 50 -5.26 8.04 11.46
CA GLN A 50 -5.17 6.77 12.17
C GLN A 50 -5.17 5.60 11.17
N ILE A 51 -6.01 5.66 10.13
CA ILE A 51 -6.04 4.63 9.09
C ILE A 51 -4.77 4.65 8.25
N GLU A 52 -4.20 5.83 7.97
CA GLU A 52 -2.87 5.95 7.36
C GLU A 52 -1.79 5.28 8.21
N GLY A 53 -1.80 5.53 9.53
CA GLY A 53 -0.91 4.85 10.46
C GLY A 53 -1.06 3.32 10.44
N PHE A 54 -2.31 2.83 10.45
CA PHE A 54 -2.59 1.40 10.34
C PHE A 54 -2.07 0.82 9.03
N PHE A 55 -2.28 1.49 7.91
CA PHE A 55 -1.76 1.07 6.61
C PHE A 55 -0.23 0.88 6.66
N LEU A 56 0.50 1.89 7.15
CA LEU A 56 1.96 1.83 7.25
C LEU A 56 2.43 0.73 8.21
N SER A 57 1.76 0.56 9.35
CA SER A 57 2.07 -0.51 10.30
C SER A 57 1.90 -1.91 9.68
N HIS A 58 0.86 -2.14 8.88
CA HIS A 58 0.67 -3.42 8.19
C HIS A 58 1.78 -3.66 7.16
N VAL A 59 2.15 -2.65 6.38
CA VAL A 59 3.23 -2.79 5.39
C VAL A 59 4.58 -3.08 6.06
N LEU A 60 4.88 -2.41 7.17
CA LEU A 60 6.09 -2.67 7.95
C LEU A 60 6.10 -4.09 8.51
N ALA A 61 5.01 -4.55 9.14
CA ALA A 61 4.92 -5.90 9.70
C ALA A 61 5.09 -6.98 8.61
N LEU A 62 4.50 -6.79 7.42
CA LEU A 62 4.70 -7.70 6.28
C LEU A 62 6.16 -7.71 5.80
N THR A 63 6.82 -6.55 5.83
CA THR A 63 8.23 -6.41 5.46
C THR A 63 9.14 -7.15 6.46
N GLU A 64 8.91 -6.94 7.75
CA GLU A 64 9.64 -7.63 8.82
C GLU A 64 9.47 -9.15 8.70
N LEU A 65 8.24 -9.63 8.54
CA LEU A 65 7.94 -11.05 8.35
C LEU A 65 8.66 -11.62 7.12
N ALA A 66 8.64 -10.92 5.98
CA ALA A 66 9.29 -11.38 4.77
C ALA A 66 10.82 -11.44 4.91
N LEU A 67 11.42 -10.50 5.64
CA LEU A 67 12.85 -10.51 5.95
C LEU A 67 13.21 -11.65 6.90
N GLU A 68 12.43 -11.89 7.95
CA GLU A 68 12.63 -13.02 8.88
C GLU A 68 12.61 -14.36 8.14
N LEU A 69 11.65 -14.56 7.24
CA LEU A 69 11.55 -15.78 6.44
C LEU A 69 12.72 -15.96 5.45
N HIS A 70 13.36 -14.87 5.03
CA HIS A 70 14.56 -14.93 4.19
C HIS A 70 15.83 -15.24 4.99
N VAL A 71 15.94 -14.77 6.23
CA VAL A 71 17.11 -15.02 7.11
C VAL A 71 17.16 -16.47 7.60
N VAL A 72 16.01 -17.16 7.64
CA VAL A 72 15.93 -18.57 8.09
C VAL A 72 16.17 -19.59 6.96
N ARG A 73 16.51 -19.14 5.74
CA ARG A 73 16.92 -19.99 4.61
C ARG A 73 18.44 -19.98 4.41
#